data_AF-A0AA39I7E5-F1
#
_entry.id   AF-A0AA39I7E5-F1
#
_cell.length_a   1.000
_cell.length_b   1.000
_cell.length_c   1.000
_cell.angle_alpha   90.00
_cell.angle_beta   90.00
_cell.angle_gamma   90.00
#
_symmetry.space_group_name_H-M   'P 1'
#
loop_
_entity.id
_entity.type
_entity.pdbx_description
1 polymer ?
#
loop_
_entity_poly.entity_id
_entity_poly.type
_entity_poly.pdbx_seq_one_letter_code
_entity_poly.pdbx_strand_id
1 'polypeptide(L)'
;MFAPRSLLDISLISLAVEEVEYARVYPASFIVRKRMDNFTRSLGDFIDRFGVDLKNFPTQIAFQSNSKIDVCTTLVNLFTATSVNAKDIFGRMTPEERLFLMERAREDEGGFLEVILTIFIGLPAEYVDPVSFKKAVRKCVEIGATYTLIDLLKSIRSPSARQARMLFDGIPQKTSKEVRQVISWYFDFMSDLERFFSR
;
A
#
# COMPACT_ATOMS: atom_id res chain seq x y z
N MET A 1 -8.99 -1.22 -6.09
CA MET A 1 -8.15 -2.44 -6.27
C MET A 1 -8.01 -2.64 -7.76
N PHE A 2 -6.87 -2.22 -8.31
CA PHE A 2 -6.57 -2.42 -9.74
C PHE A 2 -5.94 -3.81 -9.91
N ALA A 3 -6.82 -4.81 -10.03
CA ALA A 3 -6.46 -6.22 -10.28
C ALA A 3 -5.89 -6.42 -11.69
N PRO A 4 -5.24 -7.58 -11.99
CA PRO A 4 -4.83 -7.94 -13.35
C PRO A 4 -5.95 -7.67 -14.36
N ARG A 5 -5.67 -6.80 -15.33
CA ARG A 5 -6.69 -6.19 -16.19
C ARG A 5 -7.10 -7.07 -17.36
N SER A 6 -6.37 -8.15 -17.61
CA SER A 6 -6.62 -9.06 -18.72
C SER A 6 -6.43 -10.53 -18.33
N LEU A 7 -7.12 -11.43 -19.05
CA LEU A 7 -6.89 -12.89 -18.97
C LEU A 7 -5.41 -13.25 -19.22
N LEU A 8 -4.72 -12.44 -20.02
CA LEU A 8 -3.30 -12.59 -20.30
C LEU A 8 -2.46 -12.32 -19.05
N ASP A 9 -2.72 -11.25 -18.31
CA ASP A 9 -2.00 -10.93 -17.06
C ASP A 9 -2.19 -12.02 -16.01
N ILE A 10 -3.43 -12.53 -15.87
CA ILE A 10 -3.76 -13.64 -14.98
C ILE A 10 -2.95 -14.89 -15.36
N SER A 11 -2.84 -15.18 -16.66
CA SER A 11 -2.09 -16.32 -17.16
C SER A 11 -0.59 -16.18 -16.89
N LEU A 12 -0.02 -14.99 -17.08
CA LEU A 12 1.39 -14.70 -16.80
C LEU A 12 1.73 -14.90 -15.32
N ILE A 13 0.88 -14.37 -14.43
CA ILE A 13 1.05 -14.54 -12.98
C ILE A 13 0.94 -16.03 -12.61
N SER A 14 -0.08 -16.72 -13.11
CA SER A 14 -0.31 -18.14 -12.78
C SER A 14 0.86 -19.00 -13.20
N LEU A 15 1.37 -18.83 -14.43
CA LEU A 15 2.52 -19.60 -14.93
C LEU A 15 3.80 -19.38 -14.11
N ALA A 16 4.01 -18.17 -13.59
CA ALA A 16 5.17 -17.87 -12.76
C ALA A 16 5.03 -18.34 -11.31
N VAL A 17 3.81 -18.36 -10.78
CA VAL A 17 3.51 -18.91 -9.44
C VAL A 17 3.57 -20.44 -9.46
N GLU A 18 3.08 -21.07 -10.52
CA GLU A 18 3.11 -22.52 -10.72
C GLU A 18 4.47 -23.07 -11.19
N GLU A 19 5.46 -22.19 -11.40
CA GLU A 19 6.83 -22.53 -11.80
C GLU A 19 6.92 -23.45 -13.04
N VAL A 20 5.99 -23.27 -13.97
CA VAL A 20 5.92 -24.08 -15.19
C VAL A 20 7.12 -23.75 -16.09
N GLU A 21 7.78 -24.78 -16.64
CA GLU A 21 8.84 -24.61 -17.65
C GLU A 21 8.28 -24.15 -19.01
N TYR A 22 7.79 -22.91 -19.06
CA TYR A 22 7.18 -22.29 -20.23
C TYR A 22 8.15 -22.18 -21.42
N ALA A 23 9.47 -22.25 -21.18
CA ALA A 23 10.50 -22.27 -22.22
C ALA A 23 10.36 -23.44 -23.18
N ARG A 24 10.01 -24.61 -22.61
CA ARG A 24 9.89 -25.85 -23.36
C ARG A 24 8.60 -25.90 -24.18
N VAL A 25 7.54 -25.28 -23.64
CA VAL A 25 6.20 -25.24 -24.25
C VAL A 25 6.11 -24.12 -25.31
N TYR A 26 6.77 -22.98 -25.09
CA TYR A 26 6.70 -21.80 -25.94
C TYR A 26 8.11 -21.36 -26.40
N PRO A 27 8.46 -21.59 -27.68
CA PRO A 27 9.72 -21.13 -28.26
C PRO A 27 9.92 -19.60 -28.19
N ALA A 28 11.18 -19.14 -28.30
CA ALA A 28 11.58 -17.73 -28.15
C ALA A 28 10.87 -16.72 -29.07
N SER A 29 10.36 -17.16 -30.22
CA SER A 29 9.62 -16.31 -31.15
C SER A 29 8.16 -16.06 -30.73
N PHE A 30 7.61 -16.88 -29.83
CA PHE A 30 6.22 -16.75 -29.39
C PHE A 30 6.02 -15.51 -28.52
N ILE A 31 4.94 -14.77 -28.79
CA ILE A 31 4.57 -13.56 -28.05
C ILE A 31 4.44 -13.84 -26.55
N VAL A 32 3.87 -15.00 -26.19
CA VAL A 32 3.72 -15.45 -24.80
C VAL A 32 5.09 -15.60 -24.12
N ARG A 33 6.07 -16.21 -24.80
CA ARG A 33 7.42 -16.39 -24.27
C ARG A 33 8.10 -15.05 -23.98
N LYS A 34 8.07 -14.11 -24.94
CA LYS A 34 8.65 -12.76 -24.75
C LYS A 34 8.02 -12.00 -23.59
N ARG A 35 6.70 -12.05 -23.45
CA ARG A 35 5.97 -11.42 -22.34
C ARG A 35 6.33 -12.08 -21.00
N MET A 36 6.45 -13.40 -20.97
CA MET A 36 6.87 -14.12 -19.76
C MET A 36 8.32 -13.81 -19.37
N ASP A 37 9.23 -13.69 -20.34
CA ASP A 37 10.61 -13.30 -20.06
C ASP A 37 10.69 -11.87 -19.51
N ASN A 38 9.87 -10.95 -20.03
CA ASN A 38 9.75 -9.60 -19.48
C ASN A 38 9.20 -9.60 -18.05
N PHE A 39 8.14 -10.37 -17.79
CA PHE A 39 7.57 -10.48 -16.46
C PHE A 39 8.55 -11.11 -15.46
N THR A 40 9.12 -12.27 -15.79
CA THR A 40 10.02 -13.02 -14.90
C THR A 40 11.24 -12.19 -14.53
N ARG A 41 11.84 -11.49 -15.50
CA ARG A 41 12.94 -10.55 -15.22
C ARG A 41 12.48 -9.42 -14.31
N SER A 42 11.36 -8.78 -14.64
CA SER A 42 10.80 -7.69 -13.84
C SER A 42 10.40 -8.11 -12.43
N LEU A 43 9.98 -9.37 -12.24
CA LEU A 43 9.65 -9.96 -10.95
C LEU A 43 10.91 -10.17 -10.11
N GLY A 44 11.96 -10.74 -10.69
CA GLY A 44 13.27 -10.88 -10.03
C GLY A 44 13.82 -9.52 -9.61
N ASP A 45 13.84 -8.55 -10.52
CA ASP A 45 14.30 -7.17 -10.25
C ASP A 45 13.50 -6.53 -9.10
N PHE A 46 12.18 -6.77 -9.04
CA PHE A 46 11.32 -6.25 -7.97
C PHE A 46 11.64 -6.90 -6.62
N ILE A 47 11.76 -8.23 -6.57
CA ILE A 47 12.04 -8.98 -5.35
C ILE A 47 13.40 -8.59 -4.78
N ASP A 48 14.44 -8.56 -5.62
CA ASP A 48 15.79 -8.20 -5.21
C ASP A 48 15.84 -6.78 -4.63
N ARG A 49 15.12 -5.86 -5.28
CA ARG A 49 15.09 -4.47 -4.89
C ARG A 49 14.31 -4.23 -3.60
N PHE A 50 13.07 -4.71 -3.52
CA PHE A 50 12.15 -4.36 -2.43
C PHE A 50 12.07 -5.41 -1.32
N GLY A 51 12.62 -6.62 -1.54
CA GLY A 51 12.55 -7.73 -0.59
C GLY A 51 11.12 -8.28 -0.41
N VAL A 52 10.23 -8.02 -1.36
CA VAL A 52 8.82 -8.46 -1.30
C VAL A 52 8.57 -9.48 -2.39
N ASP A 53 8.22 -10.70 -1.99
CA ASP A 53 7.78 -11.74 -2.91
C ASP A 53 6.34 -11.49 -3.35
N LEU A 54 6.20 -10.94 -4.57
CA LEU A 54 4.92 -10.65 -5.20
C LEU A 54 4.10 -11.90 -5.52
N LYS A 55 4.68 -13.12 -5.49
CA LYS A 55 3.91 -14.37 -5.63
C LYS A 55 2.85 -14.52 -4.55
N ASN A 56 3.06 -13.91 -3.37
CA ASN A 56 2.07 -13.89 -2.28
C ASN A 56 0.96 -12.85 -2.47
N PHE A 57 1.10 -11.96 -3.45
CA PHE A 57 0.20 -10.83 -3.69
C PHE A 57 -0.21 -10.72 -5.18
N PRO A 58 -0.66 -11.81 -5.82
CA PRO A 58 -0.87 -11.85 -7.27
C PRO A 58 -1.90 -10.82 -7.75
N THR A 59 -2.92 -10.53 -6.94
CA THR A 59 -3.97 -9.56 -7.26
C THR A 59 -3.51 -8.09 -7.21
N GLN A 60 -2.30 -7.83 -6.69
CA GLN A 60 -1.74 -6.50 -6.55
C GLN A 60 -0.75 -6.14 -7.66
N ILE A 61 -0.36 -7.12 -8.49
CA ILE A 61 0.59 -6.92 -9.58
C ILE A 61 -0.10 -6.17 -10.72
N ALA A 62 0.41 -4.99 -11.03
CA ALA A 62 0.01 -4.19 -12.18
C ALA A 62 1.04 -4.33 -13.30
N PHE A 63 0.59 -4.20 -14.55
CA PHE A 63 1.43 -4.40 -15.73
C PHE A 63 1.51 -3.16 -16.61
N GLN A 64 2.68 -2.94 -17.18
CA GLN A 64 2.88 -2.09 -18.34
C GLN A 64 2.43 -2.82 -19.61
N SER A 65 2.29 -2.07 -20.71
CA SER A 65 1.87 -2.61 -22.02
C SER A 65 2.78 -3.73 -22.56
N ASN A 66 4.05 -3.78 -22.12
CA ASN A 66 5.05 -4.77 -22.50
C ASN A 66 5.13 -5.98 -21.53
N SER A 67 4.18 -6.12 -20.60
CA SER A 67 4.13 -7.17 -19.58
C SER A 67 5.25 -7.13 -18.53
N LYS A 68 5.99 -6.00 -18.41
CA LYS A 68 6.77 -5.71 -17.20
C LYS A 68 5.84 -5.28 -16.06
N ILE A 69 6.31 -5.45 -14.83
CA ILE A 69 5.60 -4.97 -13.65
C ILE A 69 5.61 -3.43 -13.67
N ASP A 70 4.44 -2.83 -13.55
CA ASP A 70 4.32 -1.42 -13.22
C ASP A 70 4.65 -1.26 -11.74
N VAL A 71 5.90 -0.91 -11.45
CA VAL A 71 6.43 -0.80 -10.09
C VAL A 71 5.59 0.16 -9.25
N CYS A 72 5.19 1.30 -9.81
CA CYS A 72 4.49 2.33 -9.04
C CYS A 72 3.09 1.85 -8.66
N THR A 73 2.30 1.42 -9.65
CA THR A 73 0.94 0.93 -9.38
C THR A 73 0.96 -0.33 -8.51
N THR A 74 1.94 -1.21 -8.70
CA THR A 74 2.10 -2.42 -7.87
C THR A 74 2.42 -2.06 -6.42
N LEU A 75 3.30 -1.08 -6.18
CA LEU A 75 3.59 -0.60 -4.83
C LEU A 75 2.37 0.06 -4.17
N VAL A 76 1.65 0.90 -4.90
CA VAL A 76 0.37 1.49 -4.46
C VAL A 76 -0.62 0.39 -4.05
N ASN A 77 -0.80 -0.61 -4.90
CA ASN A 77 -1.65 -1.77 -4.64
C ASN A 77 -1.18 -2.57 -3.42
N LEU A 78 0.12 -2.80 -3.25
CA LEU A 78 0.66 -3.50 -2.09
C LEU A 78 0.37 -2.73 -0.79
N PHE A 79 0.66 -1.43 -0.76
CA PHE A 79 0.41 -0.59 0.42
C PHE A 79 -1.09 -0.49 0.76
N THR A 80 -1.96 -0.57 -0.25
CA THR A 80 -3.42 -0.57 -0.06
C THR A 80 -4.05 -1.92 0.20
N ALA A 81 -3.38 -3.04 -0.03
CA ALA A 81 -4.03 -4.35 0.08
C ALA A 81 -3.45 -5.22 1.20
N THR A 82 -2.35 -4.82 1.85
CA THR A 82 -1.55 -5.78 2.62
C THR A 82 -0.98 -5.23 3.92
N SER A 83 -0.66 -6.16 4.82
CA SER A 83 0.16 -5.99 6.01
C SER A 83 1.67 -5.83 5.71
N VAL A 84 2.04 -5.59 4.44
CA VAL A 84 3.44 -5.40 4.07
C VAL A 84 3.95 -4.14 4.76
N ASN A 85 5.07 -4.29 5.47
CA ASN A 85 5.68 -3.21 6.21
C ASN A 85 6.19 -2.15 5.24
N ALA A 86 5.44 -1.07 5.11
CA ALA A 86 5.74 -0.03 4.15
C ALA A 86 7.12 0.61 4.41
N LYS A 87 7.51 0.68 5.68
CA LYS A 87 8.82 1.17 6.11
C LYS A 87 10.00 0.41 5.47
N ASP A 88 9.88 -0.91 5.33
CA ASP A 88 10.97 -1.75 4.80
C ASP A 88 11.13 -1.53 3.28
N ILE A 89 10.02 -1.41 2.56
CA ILE A 89 10.04 -1.06 1.13
C ILE A 89 10.60 0.36 0.95
N PHE A 90 10.12 1.35 1.72
CA PHE A 90 10.58 2.73 1.58
C PHE A 90 12.05 2.90 1.92
N GLY A 91 12.56 2.17 2.92
CA GLY A 91 13.98 2.16 3.28
C GLY A 91 14.89 1.78 2.11
N ARG A 92 14.37 1.07 1.10
CA ARG A 92 15.09 0.63 -0.11
C ARG A 92 14.91 1.57 -1.31
N MET A 93 14.11 2.62 -1.20
CA MET A 93 13.86 3.61 -2.25
C MET A 93 14.73 4.86 -2.07
N THR A 94 15.11 5.52 -3.17
CA THR A 94 15.76 6.84 -3.09
C THR A 94 14.73 7.94 -2.77
N PRO A 95 15.14 9.11 -2.27
CA PRO A 95 14.23 10.24 -2.04
C PRO A 95 13.43 10.65 -3.28
N GLU A 96 14.06 10.66 -4.46
CA GLU A 96 13.44 11.05 -5.74
C GLU A 96 12.34 10.06 -6.14
N GLU A 97 12.57 8.76 -5.93
CA GLU A 97 11.60 7.72 -6.23
C GLU A 97 10.40 7.78 -5.29
N ARG A 98 10.65 8.10 -4.02
CA ARG A 98 9.59 8.33 -3.03
C ARG A 98 8.76 9.55 -3.42
N LEU A 99 9.39 10.65 -3.84
CA LEU A 99 8.70 11.85 -4.31
C LEU A 99 7.86 11.56 -5.56
N PHE A 100 8.41 10.84 -6.53
CA PHE A 100 7.69 10.43 -7.73
C PHE A 100 6.45 9.58 -7.38
N LEU A 101 6.58 8.64 -6.43
CA LEU A 101 5.42 7.88 -5.93
C LEU A 101 4.37 8.79 -5.28
N MET A 102 4.77 9.81 -4.51
CA MET A 102 3.84 10.78 -3.92
C MET A 102 3.06 11.53 -5.00
N GLU A 103 3.76 12.02 -6.02
CA GLU A 103 3.15 12.76 -7.14
C GLU A 103 2.13 11.89 -7.90
N ARG A 104 2.47 10.62 -8.16
CA ARG A 104 1.52 9.69 -8.82
C ARG A 104 0.35 9.31 -7.92
N ALA A 105 0.56 9.13 -6.63
CA ALA A 105 -0.50 8.78 -5.68
C ALA A 105 -1.61 9.82 -5.60
N ARG A 106 -1.26 11.09 -5.79
CA ARG A 106 -2.20 12.22 -5.83
C ARG A 106 -3.25 12.06 -6.93
N GLU A 107 -2.92 11.38 -8.01
CA GLU A 107 -3.78 11.23 -9.19
C GLU A 107 -4.78 10.07 -9.07
N ASP A 108 -4.42 8.96 -8.41
CA ASP A 108 -5.17 7.69 -8.51
C ASP A 108 -5.95 7.26 -7.24
N GLU A 109 -5.51 7.60 -6.02
CA GLU A 109 -6.06 6.98 -4.79
C GLU A 109 -6.31 7.93 -3.61
N GLY A 110 -6.55 9.22 -3.88
CA GLY A 110 -7.15 10.13 -2.90
C GLY A 110 -6.33 10.36 -1.63
N GLY A 111 -5.00 10.29 -1.71
CA GLY A 111 -4.08 10.75 -0.67
C GLY A 111 -3.58 9.69 0.32
N PHE A 112 -4.07 8.44 0.27
CA PHE A 112 -3.62 7.39 1.20
C PHE A 112 -2.11 7.16 1.18
N LEU A 113 -1.55 6.95 -0.02
CA LEU A 113 -0.11 6.73 -0.16
C LEU A 113 0.70 8.01 0.10
N GLU A 114 0.16 9.19 -0.20
CA GLU A 114 0.79 10.48 0.11
C GLU A 114 0.97 10.67 1.63
N VAL A 115 -0.05 10.31 2.42
CA VAL A 115 0.02 10.40 3.89
C VAL A 115 1.02 9.39 4.44
N ILE A 116 1.01 8.15 3.94
CA ILE A 116 1.99 7.12 4.27
C ILE A 116 3.42 7.63 3.99
N LEU A 117 3.66 8.15 2.80
CA LEU A 117 4.96 8.65 2.39
C LEU A 117 5.42 9.82 3.26
N THR A 118 4.51 10.74 3.61
CA THR A 118 4.82 11.84 4.55
C THR A 118 5.30 11.31 5.90
N ILE A 119 4.62 10.31 6.45
CA ILE A 119 4.97 9.69 7.74
C ILE A 119 6.33 9.02 7.70
N PHE A 120 6.59 8.23 6.66
CA PHE A 120 7.81 7.43 6.57
C PHE A 120 9.03 8.20 6.05
N ILE A 121 8.83 9.32 5.34
CA ILE A 121 9.90 10.25 4.92
C ILE A 121 10.21 11.27 6.03
N GLY A 122 9.34 11.37 7.05
CA GLY A 122 9.48 12.37 8.12
C GLY A 122 9.19 13.79 7.63
N LEU A 123 8.42 13.92 6.54
CA LEU A 123 7.95 15.23 6.11
C LEU A 123 6.92 15.75 7.13
N PRO A 124 6.88 17.07 7.40
CA PRO A 124 5.88 17.64 8.29
C PRO A 124 4.44 17.30 7.85
N ALA A 125 3.64 16.74 8.77
CA ALA A 125 2.25 16.36 8.49
C ALA A 125 1.34 17.55 8.08
N GLU A 126 1.79 18.78 8.33
CA GLU A 126 1.15 20.02 7.87
C GLU A 126 1.13 20.19 6.33
N TYR A 127 1.97 19.44 5.61
CA TYR A 127 1.90 19.36 4.14
C TYR A 127 0.78 18.46 3.63
N VAL A 128 0.17 17.66 4.50
CA VAL A 128 -0.92 16.76 4.15
C VAL A 128 -2.25 17.40 4.50
N ASP A 129 -3.12 17.55 3.50
CA ASP A 129 -4.43 18.09 3.76
C ASP A 129 -5.28 17.15 4.65
N PRO A 130 -6.13 17.68 5.55
CA PRO A 130 -6.91 16.85 6.47
C PRO A 130 -7.86 15.86 5.80
N VAL A 131 -8.28 16.11 4.56
CA VAL A 131 -9.18 15.22 3.81
C VAL A 131 -8.42 13.98 3.36
N SER A 132 -7.22 14.14 2.82
CA SER A 132 -6.31 13.04 2.45
C SER A 132 -5.96 12.20 3.67
N PHE A 133 -5.68 12.82 4.81
CA PHE A 133 -5.44 12.11 6.07
C PHE A 133 -6.64 11.27 6.52
N LYS A 134 -7.86 11.83 6.50
CA LYS A 134 -9.09 11.09 6.83
C LYS A 134 -9.34 9.93 5.86
N LYS A 135 -9.13 10.14 4.55
CA LYS A 135 -9.23 9.08 3.54
C LYS A 135 -8.21 7.97 3.80
N ALA A 136 -7.00 8.33 4.21
CA ALA A 136 -5.95 7.38 4.52
C ALA A 136 -6.31 6.47 5.70
N VAL A 137 -6.80 7.06 6.80
CA VAL A 137 -7.29 6.33 7.97
C VAL A 137 -8.43 5.39 7.58
N ARG A 138 -9.41 5.87 6.81
CA ARG A 138 -10.51 5.03 6.32
C ARG A 138 -10.00 3.86 5.50
N LYS A 139 -9.06 4.09 4.59
CA LYS A 139 -8.49 3.05 3.74
C LYS A 139 -7.78 1.98 4.57
N CYS A 140 -6.94 2.38 5.53
CA CYS A 140 -6.31 1.46 6.49
C CYS A 140 -7.32 0.55 7.19
N VAL A 141 -8.46 1.12 7.56
CA VAL A 141 -9.52 0.40 8.28
C VAL A 141 -10.28 -0.56 7.37
N GLU A 142 -10.58 -0.13 6.13
CA GLU A 142 -11.24 -0.97 5.10
C GLU A 142 -10.42 -2.23 4.77
N ILE A 143 -9.09 -2.10 4.71
CA ILE A 143 -8.18 -3.14 4.21
C ILE A 143 -7.51 -3.93 5.34
N GLY A 144 -7.72 -3.54 6.61
CA GLY A 144 -7.12 -4.22 7.75
C GLY A 144 -5.63 -3.90 7.99
N ALA A 145 -5.11 -2.80 7.44
CA ALA A 145 -3.70 -2.40 7.57
C ALA A 145 -3.38 -1.83 8.96
N THR A 146 -3.38 -2.71 9.96
CA THR A 146 -3.34 -2.39 11.40
C THR A 146 -2.08 -1.62 11.79
N TYR A 147 -0.89 -2.05 11.35
CA TYR A 147 0.36 -1.38 11.70
C TYR A 147 0.48 0.01 11.08
N THR A 148 0.10 0.14 9.81
CA THR A 148 0.06 1.44 9.13
C THR A 148 -0.94 2.39 9.80
N LEU A 149 -2.09 1.87 10.25
CA LEU A 149 -3.04 2.66 11.03
C LEU A 149 -2.42 3.17 12.34
N ILE A 150 -1.67 2.34 13.06
CA ILE A 150 -0.97 2.75 14.28
C ILE A 150 0.03 3.86 13.97
N ASP A 151 0.82 3.73 12.91
CA ASP A 151 1.82 4.74 12.53
C ASP A 151 1.16 6.07 12.09
N LEU A 152 0.05 6.00 11.35
CA LEU A 152 -0.80 7.15 11.02
C LEU A 152 -1.29 7.87 12.28
N LEU A 153 -1.82 7.15 13.25
CA LEU A 153 -2.35 7.76 14.47
C LEU A 153 -1.25 8.38 15.33
N LYS A 154 -0.06 7.77 15.36
CA LYS A 154 1.12 8.30 16.06
C LYS A 154 1.69 9.57 15.42
N SER A 155 1.45 9.80 14.13
CA SER A 155 1.97 11.00 13.45
C SER A 155 1.18 12.28 13.76
N ILE A 156 0.05 12.16 14.47
CA ILE A 156 -0.80 13.31 14.83
C ILE A 156 -0.14 14.05 15.99
N ARG A 157 0.42 15.24 15.72
CA ARG A 157 1.16 16.04 16.71
C ARG A 157 0.30 16.56 17.88
N SER A 158 -0.96 16.91 17.62
CA SER A 158 -1.85 17.52 18.62
C SER A 158 -3.21 16.81 18.60
N PRO A 159 -3.30 15.60 19.15
CA PRO A 159 -4.50 14.79 19.01
C PRO A 159 -5.57 15.26 20.02
N SER A 160 -6.83 15.42 19.58
CA SER A 160 -8.01 15.74 20.42
C SER A 160 -9.17 14.73 20.24
N ALA A 161 -10.05 14.54 21.23
CA ALA A 161 -11.17 13.59 21.06
C ALA A 161 -12.14 14.03 19.96
N ARG A 162 -12.23 15.34 19.69
CA ARG A 162 -12.96 15.86 18.53
C ARG A 162 -12.36 15.36 17.21
N GLN A 163 -11.04 15.45 17.03
CA GLN A 163 -10.37 14.93 15.84
C GLN A 163 -10.50 13.41 15.74
N ALA A 164 -10.36 12.68 16.86
CA ALA A 164 -10.57 11.24 16.87
C ALA A 164 -11.96 10.87 16.32
N ARG A 165 -13.02 11.52 16.82
CA ARG A 165 -14.38 11.33 16.29
C ARG A 165 -14.47 11.68 14.81
N MET A 166 -13.88 12.80 14.38
CA MET A 166 -13.89 13.19 12.96
C MET A 166 -13.15 12.20 12.04
N LEU A 167 -12.04 11.61 12.51
CA LEU A 167 -11.24 10.64 11.76
C LEU A 167 -11.99 9.33 11.57
N PHE A 168 -12.61 8.82 12.64
CA PHE A 168 -13.31 7.54 12.61
C PHE A 168 -14.79 7.64 12.25
N ASP A 169 -15.29 8.84 11.95
CA ASP A 169 -16.65 9.08 11.51
C ASP A 169 -16.96 8.40 10.15
N GLY A 170 -18.09 7.69 10.11
CA GLY A 170 -18.56 6.94 8.94
C GLY A 170 -17.69 5.74 8.57
N ILE A 171 -16.91 5.19 9.51
CA ILE A 171 -16.14 3.97 9.27
C ILE A 171 -17.07 2.75 9.15
N PRO A 172 -16.80 1.83 8.21
CA PRO A 172 -17.60 0.63 8.05
C PRO A 172 -17.70 -0.21 9.33
N GLN A 173 -18.90 -0.70 9.65
CA GLN A 173 -19.13 -1.54 10.84
C GLN A 173 -18.42 -2.90 10.79
N LYS A 174 -18.10 -3.39 9.58
CA LYS A 174 -17.35 -4.63 9.37
C LYS A 174 -15.86 -4.32 9.31
N THR A 175 -15.22 -4.27 10.46
CA THR A 175 -13.76 -4.10 10.60
C THR A 175 -13.17 -5.26 11.39
N SER A 176 -11.89 -5.57 11.16
CA SER A 176 -11.21 -6.67 11.85
C SER A 176 -11.13 -6.43 13.36
N LYS A 177 -10.91 -7.50 14.14
CA LYS A 177 -10.80 -7.40 15.60
C LYS A 177 -9.60 -6.51 15.98
N GLU A 178 -8.50 -6.67 15.27
CA GLU A 178 -7.24 -5.96 15.46
C GLU A 178 -7.41 -4.46 15.19
N VAL A 179 -8.07 -4.09 14.09
CA VAL A 179 -8.36 -2.68 13.78
C VAL A 179 -9.29 -2.07 14.84
N ARG A 180 -10.32 -2.80 15.30
CA ARG A 180 -11.19 -2.31 16.38
C ARG A 180 -10.45 -2.08 17.69
N GLN A 181 -9.49 -2.94 18.02
CA GLN A 181 -8.63 -2.76 19.20
C GLN A 181 -7.78 -1.49 19.07
N VAL A 182 -7.18 -1.23 17.90
CA VAL A 182 -6.41 0.00 17.66
C VAL A 182 -7.29 1.24 17.80
N ILE A 183 -8.49 1.22 17.22
CA ILE A 183 -9.44 2.34 17.31
C ILE A 183 -9.85 2.58 18.77
N SER A 184 -10.21 1.52 19.50
CA SER A 184 -10.59 1.62 20.92
C SER A 184 -9.44 2.20 21.75
N TRP A 185 -8.23 1.62 21.61
CA TRP A 185 -7.04 2.09 22.29
C TRP A 185 -6.78 3.58 22.02
N TYR A 186 -6.95 4.02 20.78
CA TYR A 186 -6.80 5.43 20.44
C TYR A 186 -7.86 6.28 21.14
N PHE A 187 -9.14 5.91 21.15
CA PHE A 187 -10.16 6.68 21.91
C PHE A 187 -9.89 6.73 23.41
N ASP A 188 -9.40 5.63 24.00
CA ASP A 188 -9.06 5.55 25.42
C ASP A 188 -7.88 6.48 25.75
N PHE A 189 -6.80 6.40 24.96
CA PHE A 189 -5.63 7.29 25.07
C PHE A 189 -6.02 8.78 25.02
N MET A 190 -6.96 9.11 24.13
CA MET A 190 -7.42 10.49 23.93
C MET A 190 -8.28 10.99 25.09
N SER A 191 -9.10 10.11 25.66
CA SER A 191 -9.90 10.41 26.85
C SER A 191 -9.01 10.65 28.08
N ASP A 192 -7.93 9.90 28.21
CA ASP A 192 -6.95 10.07 29.29
C ASP A 192 -6.15 11.37 29.14
N LEU A 193 -5.74 11.73 27.91
CA LEU A 193 -5.12 13.03 27.63
C LEU A 193 -6.04 14.20 28.01
N GLU A 194 -7.32 14.16 27.64
CA GLU A 194 -8.26 15.24 27.99
C GLU A 194 -8.44 15.38 29.50
N ARG A 195 -8.50 14.26 30.24
CA ARG A 195 -8.54 14.27 31.70
C ARG A 195 -7.28 14.87 32.32
N PHE A 196 -6.12 14.60 31.73
CA PHE A 196 -4.84 15.12 32.22
C PHE A 196 -4.74 16.64 32.07
N PHE A 197 -5.16 17.19 30.92
CA PHE A 197 -5.11 18.64 30.67
C PHE A 197 -6.28 19.44 31.28
N SER A 198 -7.32 18.76 31.78
CA SER A 198 -8.46 19.40 32.47
C SER A 198 -8.25 19.53 33.99
N ARG A 199 -7.08 19.12 34.51
CA ARG A 199 -6.65 19.27 35.90
C ARG A 199 -5.60 20.37 36.02
#